data_AF-A0A5K1HK57-F1
#
_entry.id   AF-A0A5K1HK57-F1
#
_cell.length_a   1.000
_cell.length_b   1.000
_cell.length_c   1.000
_cell.angle_alpha   90.00
_cell.angle_beta   90.00
_cell.angle_gamma   90.00
#
_symmetry.space_group_name_H-M   'P 1'
#
loop_
_entity.id
_entity.type
_entity.pdbx_description
1 polymer ?
#
loop_
_entity_poly.entity_id
_entity_poly.type
_entity_poly.pdbx_seq_one_letter_code
_entity_poly.pdbx_strand_id
1 'polypeptide(L)' 'AKSIISKLLERDISKRLGSKKFNDIKAHDFFRKMDWAGLLERRMKPPSDMLLEDPDNFYELELEHA' A
#
# COMPACT_ATOMS: atom_id res chain seq x y z
N ALA A 1 2.88 -7.67 -9.35
CA ALA A 1 2.26 -7.80 -8.01
C ALA A 1 2.07 -9.26 -7.52
N LYS A 2 1.91 -10.26 -8.40
CA LYS A 2 1.63 -11.67 -8.00
C LYS A 2 2.45 -12.19 -6.82
N SER A 3 3.78 -12.00 -6.81
CA SER A 3 4.67 -12.52 -5.76
C SER A 3 4.35 -11.99 -4.36
N ILE A 4 4.16 -10.66 -4.20
CA ILE A 4 3.87 -10.07 -2.89
C ILE A 4 2.53 -10.58 -2.36
N ILE A 5 1.51 -10.65 -3.22
CA ILE A 5 0.17 -11.12 -2.86
C ILE A 5 0.22 -12.58 -2.40
N SER A 6 0.81 -13.47 -3.20
CA SER A 6 0.90 -14.89 -2.85
C SER A 6 1.64 -15.13 -1.54
N LYS A 7 2.72 -14.37 -1.26
CA LYS A 7 3.51 -14.53 -0.03
C LYS A 7 2.84 -13.94 1.21
N LEU A 8 2.06 -12.86 1.06
CA LEU A 8 1.26 -12.30 2.16
C LEU A 8 0.05 -13.20 2.49
N LEU A 9 -0.53 -13.84 1.49
CA LEU A 9 -1.69 -14.74 1.64
C LEU A 9 -1.30 -16.22 1.80
N GLU A 10 -0.06 -16.49 2.21
CA GLU A 10 0.37 -17.84 2.53
C GLU A 10 -0.48 -18.43 3.67
N ARG A 11 -0.96 -19.65 3.45
CA ARG A 11 -1.91 -20.34 4.34
C ARG A 11 -1.22 -20.73 5.64
N ASP A 12 0.02 -21.22 5.54
CA ASP A 12 0.86 -21.53 6.69
C ASP A 12 1.44 -20.24 7.29
N ILE A 13 0.97 -19.87 8.49
CA ILE A 13 1.36 -18.64 9.19
C ILE A 13 2.89 -18.58 9.37
N SER A 14 3.55 -19.71 9.62
CA SER A 14 5.02 -19.75 9.83
C SER A 14 5.82 -19.40 8.58
N LYS A 15 5.23 -19.58 7.39
CA LYS A 15 5.82 -19.30 6.07
C LYS A 15 5.37 -17.97 5.48
N ARG A 16 4.30 -17.38 6.02
CA ARG A 16 3.76 -16.10 5.57
C ARG A 16 4.80 -14.99 5.66
N LEU A 17 4.90 -14.19 4.61
CA LEU A 17 5.81 -13.04 4.61
C LEU A 17 5.45 -12.08 5.73
N GLY A 18 6.46 -11.71 6.52
CA GLY A 18 6.28 -10.85 7.70
C GLY A 18 5.95 -11.58 9.00
N SER A 19 5.76 -12.91 8.98
CA SER A 19 5.43 -13.69 10.19
C SER A 19 6.56 -13.69 11.23
N LYS A 20 7.81 -13.62 10.77
CA LYS A 20 9.00 -13.54 11.64
C LYS A 20 9.37 -12.10 11.93
N LYS A 21 9.48 -11.28 10.89
CA LYS A 21 9.88 -9.87 10.99
C LYS A 21 9.16 -9.03 9.94
N PHE A 22 8.62 -7.89 10.36
CA PHE A 22 8.00 -6.92 9.44
C PHE A 22 8.96 -6.41 8.36
N ASN A 23 10.26 -6.35 8.65
CA ASN A 23 11.28 -5.92 7.68
C ASN A 23 11.32 -6.79 6.42
N ASP A 24 10.87 -8.05 6.48
CA ASP A 24 10.78 -8.93 5.31
C ASP A 24 9.78 -8.39 4.28
N ILE A 25 8.72 -7.73 4.75
CA ILE A 25 7.74 -7.05 3.88
C ILE A 25 8.40 -5.82 3.23
N LYS A 26 9.07 -4.98 4.02
CA LYS A 26 9.75 -3.78 3.53
C LYS A 26 10.80 -4.08 2.46
N ALA A 27 11.52 -5.20 2.63
CA ALA A 27 12.60 -5.63 1.76
C ALA A 27 12.14 -6.34 0.48
N HIS A 28 10.84 -6.62 0.33
CA HIS A 28 10.32 -7.32 -0.85
C HIS A 28 10.49 -6.48 -2.13
N ASP A 29 10.85 -7.10 -3.26
CA ASP A 29 11.12 -6.42 -4.55
C ASP A 29 9.99 -5.51 -5.05
N PHE A 30 8.75 -5.84 -4.66
CA PHE A 30 7.58 -5.00 -4.92
C PHE A 30 7.77 -3.57 -4.39
N PHE A 31 8.39 -3.42 -3.22
CA PHE A 31 8.67 -2.15 -2.56
C PHE A 31 10.10 -1.64 -2.80
N ARG A 32 10.87 -2.19 -3.76
CA ARG A 32 12.27 -1.80 -3.97
C ARG A 32 12.50 -0.30 -4.21
N LYS A 33 11.47 0.40 -4.73
CA LYS A 33 11.50 1.83 -5.04
C LYS A 33 10.86 2.69 -3.94
N MET A 34 10.41 2.08 -2.85
CA MET A 34 9.72 2.78 -1.77
C MET A 34 10.72 3.50 -0.86
N ASP A 35 10.55 4.81 -0.68
CA ASP A 35 11.26 5.57 0.36
C ASP A 35 10.50 5.44 1.68
N TRP A 36 10.84 4.43 2.48
CA TRP A 36 10.19 4.18 3.75
C TRP A 36 10.39 5.32 4.78
N ALA A 37 11.49 6.04 4.72
CA ALA A 37 11.76 7.17 5.61
C ALA A 37 10.94 8.39 5.17
N GLY A 38 10.96 8.72 3.88
CA GLY A 38 10.11 9.78 3.31
C GLY A 38 8.62 9.52 3.48
N LEU A 39 8.17 8.26 3.44
CA LEU A 39 6.79 7.89 3.75
C LEU A 39 6.43 8.22 5.20
N LEU A 40 7.27 7.84 6.16
CA LEU A 40 7.07 8.10 7.58
C LEU A 40 7.04 9.61 7.87
N GLU A 41 7.92 10.36 7.22
CA GLU A 41 8.05 11.82 7.33
C GLU A 41 7.01 12.58 6.50
N ARG A 42 6.08 11.88 5.82
CA ARG A 42 5.06 12.47 4.93
C ARG A 42 5.63 13.37 3.82
N ARG A 43 6.86 13.09 3.37
CA ARG A 43 7.52 13.80 2.25
C ARG A 43 7.21 13.19 0.89
N MET A 44 6.72 11.95 0.84
CA MET A 44 6.31 11.32 -0.42
C MET A 44 5.03 11.99 -0.95
N LYS A 45 5.08 12.42 -2.22
CA LYS A 45 3.90 12.95 -2.91
C LYS A 45 2.86 11.80 -3.05
N PRO A 46 1.59 12.04 -2.70
CA PRO A 46 0.54 11.05 -2.94
C PRO A 46 0.35 10.81 -4.44
N PRO A 47 -0.25 9.67 -4.83
CA PRO A 47 -0.71 9.46 -6.21
C PRO A 47 -1.60 10.61 -6.67
N SER A 48 -1.44 11.03 -7.93
CA SER A 48 -2.12 12.21 -8.47
C SER A 48 -3.64 12.07 -8.51
N ASP A 49 -4.12 10.86 -8.73
CA ASP A 49 -5.53 10.44 -8.72
C ASP A 49 -6.17 10.47 -7.32
N MET A 50 -5.36 10.59 -6.26
CA MET A 50 -5.85 10.75 -4.89
C MET A 50 -5.96 12.20 -4.43
N LEU A 51 -5.55 13.15 -5.28
CA LEU A 51 -5.75 14.57 -5.00
C LEU A 51 -7.16 14.94 -5.45
N LEU A 52 -8.06 15.16 -4.49
CA LEU A 52 -9.37 15.75 -4.79
C LEU A 52 -9.13 17.14 -5.37
N GLU A 53 -9.59 17.36 -6.60
CA GLU A 53 -9.58 18.69 -7.22
C GLU A 53 -10.55 19.62 -6.49
N ASP A 54 -11.65 19.05 -5.96
CA ASP A 54 -12.67 19.76 -5.19
C ASP A 54 -13.11 18.93 -3.96
N PRO A 55 -12.90 19.40 -2.72
CA PRO A 55 -13.37 18.74 -1.50
C PRO A 55 -14.89 18.56 -1.44
N ASP A 56 -15.66 19.43 -2.11
CA ASP A 56 -17.12 19.40 -2.05
C ASP A 56 -17.73 18.33 -2.98
N ASN A 57 -16.94 17.79 -3.91
CA ASN A 57 -17.31 16.71 -4.84
C ASN A 57 -17.17 15.30 -4.21
N PHE A 58 -16.78 15.20 -2.92
CA PHE A 58 -16.61 13.90 -2.27
C PHE A 58 -17.94 13.11 -2.16
N TYR A 59 -19.08 13.81 -2.09
CA TYR A 59 -20.40 13.19 -1.94
C TYR A 59 -20.97 12.62 -3.25
N GLU A 60 -20.56 13.14 -4.42
CA GLU A 60 -21.07 12.68 -5.73
C GLU A 60 -20.52 11.30 -6.10
N LEU A 61 -19.27 11.02 -5.75
CA LEU A 61 -18.61 9.73 -6.00
C LEU A 61 -19.19 8.56 -5.19
N GLU A 62 -19.75 8.79 -4.00
CA GLU A 62 -20.40 7.74 -3.20
C GLU A 62 -21.78 7.34 -3.77
N LEU A 63 -22.46 8.25 -4.47
CA LEU A 63 -23.79 8.04 -5.03
C LEU A 63 -23.77 7.29 -6.38
N GLU A 64 -22.71 7.43 -7.17
CA GLU A 64 -22.58 6.72 -8.47
C GLU A 64 -22.18 5.24 -8.33
N HIS A 65 -21.63 4.83 -7.19
CA HIS A 65 -21.11 3.48 -6.95
C HIS A 65 -21.98 2.61 -6.01
N ALA A 66 -23.17 3.10 -5.64
CA ALA A 66 -24.17 2.39 -4.83
C ALA A 66 -25.33 1.88 -5.70
#